data_AF-A0A2S9GDV9-F1
#
_entry.id   AF-A0A2S9GDV9-F1
#
_cell.length_a   1.000
_cell.length_b   1.000
_cell.length_c   1.000
_cell.angle_alpha   90.00
_cell.angle_beta   90.00
_cell.angle_gamma   90.00
#
_symmetry.space_group_name_H-M   'P 1'
#
loop_
_entity.id
_entity.type
_entity.pdbx_description
1 polymer ?
#
loop_
_entity_poly.entity_id
_entity_poly.type
_entity_poly.pdbx_seq_one_letter_code
_entity_poly.pdbx_strand_id
1 'polypeptide(L)'
;EGIGLTTVYRTLQQMATAGMVDTLRTDTGESVYRRCSEHHHHHLVCRACGSTVEIQGGHVEAWAAEVANEHGFSDVSHTIEIFGI
;
A
#
# COMPACT_ATOMS: atom_id res chain seq x y z
N GLU A 1 -31.47 -6.09 -11.47
CA GLU A 1 -30.70 -6.79 -10.42
C GLU A 1 -29.38 -6.07 -10.20
N GLY A 2 -28.96 -5.90 -8.95
CA GLY A 2 -27.69 -5.27 -8.60
C GLY A 2 -26.62 -6.32 -8.27
N ILE A 3 -25.36 -5.95 -8.43
CA ILE A 3 -24.22 -6.77 -7.97
C ILE A 3 -24.21 -6.76 -6.44
N GLY A 4 -24.22 -7.94 -5.81
CA GLY A 4 -24.15 -8.07 -4.35
C GLY A 4 -22.76 -7.72 -3.80
N LEU A 5 -22.71 -7.20 -2.57
CA LEU A 5 -21.47 -6.80 -1.89
C LEU A 5 -20.44 -7.94 -1.81
N THR A 6 -20.88 -9.18 -1.56
CA THR A 6 -19.99 -10.35 -1.52
C THR A 6 -19.23 -10.54 -2.83
N THR A 7 -19.88 -10.29 -3.97
CA THR A 7 -19.22 -10.36 -5.28
C THR A 7 -18.20 -9.24 -5.43
N VAL A 8 -18.54 -8.01 -5.03
CA VAL A 8 -17.62 -6.86 -5.05
C VAL A 8 -16.36 -7.13 -4.24
N TYR A 9 -16.50 -7.54 -2.97
CA TYR A 9 -15.35 -7.81 -2.10
C TYR A 9 -14.48 -8.97 -2.61
N ARG A 10 -15.08 -10.03 -3.13
CA ARG A 10 -14.32 -11.14 -3.73
C ARG A 10 -13.52 -10.67 -4.95
N THR A 11 -14.09 -9.82 -5.79
CA THR A 11 -13.37 -9.25 -6.94
C THR A 11 -12.23 -8.34 -6.48
N LEU A 12 -12.44 -7.47 -5.50
CA LEU A 12 -11.37 -6.63 -4.94
C LEU A 12 -10.22 -7.46 -4.35
N GLN A 13 -10.55 -8.53 -3.62
CA GLN A 13 -9.55 -9.46 -3.09
C GLN A 13 -8.76 -10.15 -4.20
N GLN A 14 -9.43 -10.59 -5.27
CA GLN A 14 -8.76 -11.19 -6.44
C GLN A 14 -7.84 -10.19 -7.14
N MET A 15 -8.28 -8.94 -7.31
CA MET A 15 -7.45 -7.87 -7.86
C MET A 15 -6.23 -7.60 -6.98
N ALA A 16 -6.38 -7.65 -5.66
CA ALA A 16 -5.27 -7.46 -4.72
C ALA A 16 -4.24 -8.60 -4.82
N THR A 17 -4.70 -9.85 -4.85
CA THR A 17 -3.84 -11.02 -5.03
C THR A 17 -3.14 -11.02 -6.40
N ALA A 18 -3.77 -10.45 -7.43
CA ALA A 18 -3.17 -10.27 -8.75
C ALA A 18 -2.22 -9.06 -8.85
N GLY A 19 -2.03 -8.29 -7.77
CA GLY A 19 -1.22 -7.07 -7.77
C GLY A 19 -1.83 -5.90 -8.54
N MET A 20 -3.10 -5.98 -8.92
CA MET A 20 -3.80 -4.92 -9.67
C MET A 20 -4.27 -3.78 -8.77
N VAL A 21 -4.46 -4.05 -7.48
CA VAL A 21 -4.75 -3.07 -6.44
C VAL A 21 -3.92 -3.37 -5.22
N ASP A 22 -3.54 -2.34 -4.50
CA ASP A 22 -2.93 -2.45 -3.18
C ASP A 22 -4.02 -2.37 -2.09
N THR A 23 -3.73 -2.93 -0.92
CA THR A 23 -4.66 -2.98 0.22
C THR A 23 -4.03 -2.36 1.46
N LEU A 24 -4.64 -1.30 1.96
CA LEU A 24 -4.31 -0.66 3.22
C LEU A 24 -5.28 -1.13 4.31
N ARG A 25 -4.78 -1.39 5.52
CA ARG A 25 -5.63 -1.52 6.70
C ARG A 25 -5.58 -0.25 7.53
N THR A 26 -6.71 0.41 7.69
CA THR A 26 -6.82 1.65 8.47
C THR A 26 -6.72 1.36 9.97
N ASP A 27 -6.51 2.42 10.77
CA ASP A 27 -6.53 2.34 12.24
C ASP A 27 -7.91 1.89 12.78
N THR A 28 -8.98 2.06 12.00
CA THR A 28 -10.34 1.57 12.30
C THR A 28 -10.52 0.07 12.00
N GLY A 29 -9.52 -0.58 11.38
CA GLY A 29 -9.56 -1.98 10.98
C GLY A 29 -10.21 -2.24 9.61
N GLU A 30 -10.58 -1.19 8.88
CA GLU A 30 -11.17 -1.30 7.54
C GLU A 30 -10.10 -1.58 6.48
N SER A 31 -10.45 -2.39 5.49
CA SER A 31 -9.61 -2.60 4.30
C SER A 31 -9.97 -1.56 3.24
N VAL A 32 -8.99 -0.77 2.85
CA VAL A 32 -9.08 0.18 1.74
C VAL A 32 -8.31 -0.39 0.56
N TYR A 33 -8.97 -0.50 -0.59
CA TYR A 33 -8.36 -0.96 -1.84
C TYR A 33 -8.04 0.26 -2.70
N ARG A 34 -6.80 0.33 -3.22
CA ARG A 34 -6.35 1.42 -4.07
C ARG A 34 -5.68 0.89 -5.33
N ARG A 35 -5.88 1.55 -6.45
CA ARG A 35 -5.10 1.27 -7.66
C ARG A 35 -3.87 2.17 -7.63
N CYS A 36 -2.71 1.55 -7.63
CA CYS A 36 -1.41 2.18 -7.56
C CYS A 36 -0.72 2.15 -8.93
N SER A 37 0.27 3.03 -9.13
CA SER A 37 1.15 2.94 -10.29
C SER A 37 2.02 1.68 -10.26
N GLU A 38 2.58 1.29 -11.40
CA GLU A 38 3.38 0.05 -11.53
C GLU A 38 4.80 0.19 -10.96
N HIS A 39 5.24 1.41 -10.62
CA HIS A 39 6.58 1.68 -10.08
C HIS A 39 6.57 1.60 -8.56
N HIS A 40 7.72 1.36 -7.94
CA HIS A 40 7.85 1.44 -6.49
C HIS A 40 7.56 2.87 -6.00
N HIS A 41 6.59 3.01 -5.11
CA HIS A 41 6.19 4.28 -4.50
C HIS A 41 5.65 4.01 -3.10
N HIS A 42 5.53 5.10 -2.35
CA HIS A 42 4.96 5.11 -1.01
C HIS A 42 3.72 5.98 -1.00
N HIS A 43 3.08 6.05 0.17
CA HIS A 43 1.79 6.69 0.28
C HIS A 43 1.78 7.76 1.37
N LEU A 44 1.25 8.93 1.03
CA LEU A 44 0.77 9.91 2.00
C LEU A 44 -0.75 9.81 2.07
N VAL A 45 -1.27 9.41 3.24
CA VAL A 45 -2.68 9.09 3.46
C VAL A 45 -3.31 10.08 4.44
N CYS A 46 -4.38 10.75 4.02
CA CYS A 46 -5.22 11.56 4.91
C CYS A 46 -6.11 10.63 5.75
N ARG A 47 -5.97 10.67 7.08
CA ARG A 47 -6.80 9.89 8.00
C ARG A 47 -8.26 10.37 8.04
N ALA A 48 -8.53 11.64 7.67
CA ALA A 48 -9.87 12.21 7.75
C ALA A 48 -10.77 11.84 6.56
N CYS A 49 -10.21 11.75 5.35
CA CYS A 49 -10.99 11.50 4.13
C CYS A 49 -10.50 10.29 3.30
N GLY A 50 -9.38 9.66 3.69
CA GLY A 50 -8.80 8.53 2.96
C GLY A 50 -8.07 8.90 1.67
N SER A 51 -8.00 10.20 1.32
CA SER A 51 -7.24 10.66 0.15
C SER A 51 -5.78 10.22 0.26
N THR A 52 -5.25 9.67 -0.84
CA THR A 52 -3.91 9.11 -0.90
C THR A 52 -3.15 9.74 -2.04
N VAL A 53 -1.90 10.14 -1.77
CA VAL A 53 -0.96 10.68 -2.75
C VAL A 53 0.24 9.73 -2.84
N GLU A 54 0.62 9.36 -4.07
CA GLU A 54 1.85 8.60 -4.32
C GLU A 54 3.06 9.51 -4.12
N ILE A 55 4.02 9.05 -3.33
CA ILE A 55 5.26 9.78 -3.04
C ILE A 55 6.48 8.89 -3.31
N GLN A 56 7.61 9.53 -3.62
CA GLN A 56 8.89 8.84 -3.77
C GLN A 56 9.59 8.70 -2.41
N GLY A 57 10.29 7.59 -2.18
CA GLY A 57 10.93 7.29 -0.89
C GLY A 57 12.21 8.10 -0.63
N GLY A 58 12.84 8.61 -1.69
CA GLY A 58 14.03 9.45 -1.59
C GLY A 58 15.11 8.82 -0.71
N HIS A 59 15.47 9.51 0.38
CA HIS A 59 16.50 9.04 1.31
C HIS A 59 16.14 7.75 2.05
N VAL A 60 14.84 7.47 2.23
CA VAL A 60 14.39 6.28 2.98
C VAL A 60 14.70 4.99 2.21
N GLU A 61 14.75 5.04 0.88
CA GLU A 61 15.15 3.90 0.05
C GLU A 61 16.59 3.45 0.35
N ALA A 62 17.51 4.42 0.41
CA ALA A 62 18.91 4.16 0.68
C ALA A 62 19.11 3.60 2.09
N TRP A 63 18.43 4.21 3.07
CA TRP A 63 18.47 3.75 4.46
C TRP A 63 17.92 2.32 4.62
N ALA A 64 16.80 1.98 3.98
CA ALA A 64 16.24 0.63 4.04
C ALA A 64 17.19 -0.42 3.45
N ALA A 65 17.85 -0.09 2.33
CA ALA A 65 18.86 -0.96 1.72
C ALA A 65 20.12 -1.11 2.59
N GLU A 66 20.58 -0.03 3.23
CA GLU A 66 21.73 -0.05 4.14
C GLU A 66 21.45 -0.96 5.35
N VAL A 67 20.31 -0.78 6.02
CA VAL A 67 19.89 -1.60 7.16
C VAL A 67 19.81 -3.08 6.78
N ALA A 68 19.22 -3.40 5.61
CA ALA A 68 19.17 -4.77 5.12
C ALA A 68 20.55 -5.39 4.95
N ASN A 69 21.49 -4.65 4.35
CA ASN A 69 22.86 -5.10 4.11
C ASN A 69 23.64 -5.28 5.41
N GLU A 70 23.53 -4.34 6.36
CA GLU A 70 24.21 -4.41 7.66
C GLU A 70 23.82 -5.67 8.45
N HIS A 71 22.58 -6.11 8.29
CA HIS A 71 22.05 -7.30 8.96
C HIS A 71 22.12 -8.58 8.11
N GLY A 72 22.70 -8.53 6.91
CA GLY A 72 22.90 -9.71 6.06
C GLY A 72 21.63 -10.25 5.39
N PHE A 73 20.59 -9.42 5.23
CA PHE A 73 19.38 -9.76 4.49
C PHE A 73 19.55 -9.47 3.00
N SER A 74 18.93 -10.30 2.16
CA SER A 74 18.86 -10.12 0.70
C SER A 74 17.42 -10.23 0.22
N ASP A 75 17.15 -9.75 -1.00
CA ASP A 75 15.80 -9.72 -1.60
C ASP A 75 14.76 -9.01 -0.70
N VAL A 76 15.16 -7.85 -0.16
CA VAL A 76 14.33 -7.08 0.75
C VAL A 76 13.25 -6.31 0.02
N SER A 77 12.06 -6.30 0.62
CA SER A 77 10.96 -5.40 0.26
C SER A 77 10.58 -4.57 1.48
N HIS A 78 10.08 -3.37 1.24
CA HIS A 78 9.60 -2.49 2.29
C HIS A 78 8.35 -1.75 1.85
N THR A 79 7.56 -1.36 2.84
CA THR A 79 6.37 -0.53 2.66
C THR A 79 6.48 0.65 3.60
N ILE A 80 6.37 1.87 3.06
CA ILE A 80 6.35 3.09 3.85
C ILE A 80 5.03 3.81 3.60
N GLU A 81 4.40 4.24 4.68
CA GLU A 81 3.20 5.04 4.63
C GLU A 81 3.29 6.17 5.65
N ILE A 82 2.95 7.36 5.19
CA ILE A 82 2.87 8.57 6.01
C ILE A 82 1.40 8.90 6.18
N PHE A 83 0.97 9.12 7.40
CA PHE A 83 -0.42 9.39 7.72
C PHE A 83 -0.58 10.79 8.30
N GLY A 84 -1.45 11.61 7.69
CA GLY A 84 -1.73 13.00 8.06
C GLY A 84 -3.22 13.31 8.21
N ILE A 85 -3.55 14.58 8.43
CA ILE A 85 -4.92 15.12 8.41
C ILE A 85 -5.04 16.06 7.22
#